data_AF-A0A4R8S0C2-F1
#
_entry.id   AF-A0A4R8S0C2-F1
#
_cell.length_a   1.000
_cell.length_b   1.000
_cell.length_c   1.000
_cell.angle_alpha   90.00
_cell.angle_beta   90.00
_cell.angle_gamma   90.00
#
_symmetry.space_group_name_H-M   'P 1'
#
loop_
_entity.id
_entity.type
_entity.pdbx_description
1 polymer ?
#
loop_
_entity_poly.entity_id
_entity_poly.type
_entity_poly.pdbx_seq_one_letter_code
_entity_poly.pdbx_strand_id
1 'polypeptide(L)'
;MSLTLYDGHAPSGELTMTVLGCGTMGIAILNGILSSLQEMQAPKPLQSAGDHVEDEIPSRLPSRFIACVRRPESAKKVKKALWEHSSVLKVVQNDNINSVLASEVILLACKPYMVKDILSEPGMARALHGKLLVSICAGVTEEHLEEILHGVAPTKSPEEDGRCRVLRAVPNAASLIRESMTVIGTSTWPLPREVSSLVTWIFKRIGDVVYLPPNTMDASTALCGSGPAFFALMLEAAIDGAVAMGLPRAEAQRMAAQTMRGAAGLVLNGDHPALLRDKVTTPGGCTIGGLLVLEEGRVRGTVARAVRESATIASQLGQGVQGVNGTRFQPQSGVPHSN
;
A
#
# COMPACT_ATOMS: atom_id res chain seq x y z
N MET A 1 43.17 -22.87 -14.26
CA MET A 1 41.78 -23.03 -14.74
C MET A 1 41.00 -21.82 -14.26
N SER A 2 40.82 -20.84 -15.14
CA SER A 2 40.11 -19.59 -14.85
C SER A 2 38.62 -19.82 -15.10
N LEU A 3 37.79 -19.62 -14.08
CA LEU A 3 36.34 -19.72 -14.16
C LEU A 3 35.82 -18.38 -14.70
N THR A 4 35.41 -18.40 -15.96
CA THR A 4 34.75 -17.30 -16.65
C THR A 4 33.48 -16.92 -15.91
N LEU A 5 33.42 -15.67 -15.45
CA LEU A 5 32.23 -15.02 -14.92
C LEU A 5 31.12 -15.10 -15.97
N TYR A 6 29.96 -15.61 -15.56
CA TYR A 6 28.72 -15.52 -16.33
C TYR A 6 28.30 -14.05 -16.36
N ASP A 7 28.76 -13.31 -17.37
CA ASP A 7 28.16 -12.04 -17.77
C ASP A 7 26.83 -12.37 -18.47
N GLY A 8 25.79 -12.53 -17.67
CA GLY A 8 24.41 -12.61 -18.13
C GLY A 8 23.86 -11.22 -18.41
N HIS A 9 24.44 -10.48 -19.35
CA HIS A 9 23.74 -9.35 -19.96
C HIS A 9 22.56 -9.91 -20.78
N ALA A 10 21.36 -9.83 -20.23
CA ALA A 10 20.14 -10.15 -20.96
C ALA A 10 19.97 -9.16 -22.13
N PRO A 11 19.84 -9.61 -23.39
CA PRO A 11 19.49 -8.71 -24.48
C PRO A 11 17.97 -8.43 -24.45
N SER A 12 17.61 -7.20 -24.81
CA SER A 12 16.26 -6.62 -25.04
C SER A 12 15.58 -5.92 -23.86
N GLY A 13 15.07 -4.71 -24.10
CA GLY A 13 14.55 -3.74 -23.12
C GLY A 13 13.24 -4.09 -22.41
N GLU A 14 12.90 -5.38 -22.26
CA GLU A 14 11.74 -5.82 -21.49
C GLU A 14 12.07 -5.78 -19.99
N LEU A 15 11.16 -5.28 -19.17
CA LEU A 15 11.27 -5.31 -17.70
C LEU A 15 10.21 -6.25 -17.14
N THR A 16 10.63 -7.20 -16.30
CA THR A 16 9.71 -8.18 -15.68
C THR A 16 9.46 -7.84 -14.22
N MET A 17 8.18 -7.81 -13.83
CA MET A 17 7.73 -7.59 -12.46
C MET A 17 7.06 -8.84 -11.88
N THR A 18 7.50 -9.28 -10.70
CA THR A 18 6.87 -10.38 -9.95
C THR A 18 6.12 -9.87 -8.73
N VAL A 19 4.95 -10.45 -8.44
CA VAL A 19 4.22 -10.26 -7.19
C VAL A 19 4.26 -11.54 -6.36
N LEU A 20 4.98 -11.51 -5.23
CA LEU A 20 5.03 -12.60 -4.26
C LEU A 20 3.83 -12.51 -3.30
N GLY A 21 3.02 -13.56 -3.25
CA GLY A 21 1.83 -13.59 -2.41
C GLY A 21 0.67 -12.77 -2.98
N CYS A 22 0.39 -12.91 -4.29
CA CYS A 22 -0.59 -12.11 -5.02
C CYS A 22 -2.04 -12.33 -4.54
N GLY A 23 -2.42 -11.66 -3.44
CA GLY A 23 -3.77 -11.58 -2.91
C GLY A 23 -4.57 -10.42 -3.49
N THR A 24 -5.54 -9.90 -2.73
CA THR A 24 -6.38 -8.78 -3.16
C THR A 24 -5.56 -7.52 -3.52
N MET A 25 -4.55 -7.18 -2.71
CA MET A 25 -3.73 -5.99 -2.97
C MET A 25 -2.82 -6.19 -4.19
N GLY A 26 -2.20 -7.37 -4.32
CA GLY A 26 -1.40 -7.71 -5.51
C GLY A 26 -2.23 -7.65 -6.80
N ILE A 27 -3.47 -8.15 -6.76
CA ILE A 27 -4.42 -8.03 -7.89
C ILE A 27 -4.72 -6.56 -8.20
N ALA A 28 -5.00 -5.73 -7.19
CA ALA A 28 -5.32 -4.33 -7.39
C ALA A 28 -4.17 -3.55 -8.06
N ILE A 29 -2.94 -3.76 -7.57
CA ILE A 29 -1.72 -3.15 -8.12
C ILE A 29 -1.49 -3.61 -9.56
N LEU A 30 -1.52 -4.92 -9.81
CA LEU A 30 -1.36 -5.45 -11.16
C LEU A 30 -2.42 -4.92 -12.11
N ASN A 31 -3.70 -4.91 -11.68
CA ASN A 31 -4.79 -4.39 -12.49
C ASN A 31 -4.55 -2.92 -12.86
N GLY A 32 -4.21 -2.08 -11.88
CA GLY A 32 -3.91 -0.66 -12.11
C GLY A 32 -2.79 -0.48 -13.14
N ILE A 33 -1.67 -1.18 -12.97
CA ILE A 33 -0.54 -1.13 -13.91
C ILE A 33 -0.96 -1.58 -15.31
N LEU A 34 -1.61 -2.74 -15.41
CA LEU A 34 -1.92 -3.37 -16.68
C LEU A 34 -2.94 -2.57 -17.51
N SER A 35 -4.01 -2.05 -16.90
CA SER A 35 -4.94 -1.21 -17.66
C SER A 35 -4.34 0.15 -18.00
N SER A 36 -3.45 0.73 -17.18
CA SER A 36 -2.74 1.95 -17.59
C SER A 36 -1.75 1.72 -18.73
N LEU A 37 -1.09 0.57 -18.82
CA LEU A 37 -0.26 0.23 -19.98
C LEU A 37 -1.10 0.08 -21.26
N GLN A 38 -2.30 -0.50 -21.15
CA GLN A 38 -3.24 -0.56 -22.28
C GLN A 38 -3.74 0.82 -22.71
N GLU A 39 -4.09 1.68 -21.75
CA GLU A 39 -4.49 3.07 -22.00
C GLU A 39 -3.38 3.86 -22.71
N MET A 40 -2.11 3.65 -22.35
CA MET A 40 -0.95 4.29 -23.02
C MET A 40 -0.75 3.83 -24.47
N GLN A 41 -1.18 2.62 -24.82
CA GLN A 41 -1.08 2.07 -26.17
C GLN A 41 -2.30 2.44 -27.04
N ALA A 42 -3.39 2.92 -26.42
CA ALA A 42 -4.58 3.34 -27.15
C ALA A 42 -4.33 4.66 -27.92
N PRO A 43 -4.92 4.83 -29.12
CA PRO A 43 -4.81 6.08 -29.86
C PRO A 43 -5.40 7.23 -29.04
N LYS A 44 -4.59 8.27 -28.76
CA LYS A 44 -5.03 9.47 -28.03
C LYS A 44 -6.06 10.24 -28.86
N PRO A 45 -7.24 10.59 -28.32
CA PRO A 45 -8.12 11.56 -28.96
C PRO A 45 -7.45 12.94 -29.05
N LEU A 46 -7.80 13.73 -30.08
CA LEU A 46 -7.31 15.11 -30.23
C LEU A 46 -7.82 15.98 -29.07
N GLN A 47 -6.91 16.33 -28.16
CA GLN A 47 -7.04 17.29 -27.02
C GLN A 47 -7.97 16.82 -25.88
N SER A 48 -7.57 16.93 -24.62
CA SER A 48 -7.39 18.19 -23.89
C SER A 48 -6.12 18.23 -23.04
N ALA A 49 -5.33 19.30 -23.20
CA ALA A 49 -4.33 19.72 -22.24
C ALA A 49 -5.06 20.26 -21.00
N GLY A 50 -5.09 19.45 -19.94
CA GLY A 50 -5.33 19.93 -18.58
C GLY A 50 -4.01 19.93 -17.82
N ASP A 51 -3.84 20.87 -16.89
CA ASP A 51 -2.68 21.04 -16.00
C ASP A 51 -2.48 19.86 -15.04
N HIS A 52 -2.26 18.67 -15.59
CA HIS A 52 -1.59 17.61 -14.85
C HIS A 52 -0.10 17.87 -14.99
N VAL A 53 0.59 18.02 -13.86
CA VAL A 53 2.03 17.78 -13.80
C VAL A 53 2.24 16.44 -14.49
N GLU A 54 2.84 16.44 -15.68
CA GLU A 54 3.13 15.20 -16.39
C GLU A 54 4.10 14.42 -15.49
N ASP A 55 3.56 13.43 -14.76
CA ASP A 55 4.36 12.50 -13.98
C ASP A 55 5.44 11.96 -14.91
N GLU A 56 6.72 12.14 -14.54
CA GLU A 56 7.86 11.71 -15.34
C GLU A 56 7.71 10.22 -15.69
N ILE A 57 7.53 9.92 -16.98
CA ILE A 57 7.40 8.53 -17.43
C ILE A 57 8.79 7.89 -17.33
N PRO A 58 8.94 6.79 -16.57
CA PRO A 58 10.22 6.08 -16.46
C PRO A 58 10.71 5.60 -17.83
N SER A 59 12.03 5.59 -18.03
CA SER A 59 12.66 5.13 -19.26
C SER A 59 12.40 3.65 -19.57
N ARG A 60 12.14 2.83 -18.53
CA ARG A 60 11.77 1.41 -18.65
C ARG A 60 10.54 1.13 -17.80
N LEU A 61 9.53 0.53 -18.43
CA LEU A 61 8.30 0.09 -17.77
C LEU A 61 8.17 -1.43 -17.80
N PRO A 62 7.51 -2.05 -16.80
CA PRO A 62 7.26 -3.48 -16.82
C PRO A 62 6.38 -3.87 -18.02
N SER A 63 6.83 -4.84 -18.80
CA SER A 63 6.09 -5.40 -19.95
C SER A 63 5.65 -6.85 -19.72
N ARG A 64 6.26 -7.53 -18.75
CA ARG A 64 5.91 -8.90 -18.35
C ARG A 64 5.66 -8.99 -16.86
N PHE A 65 4.68 -9.80 -16.48
CA PHE A 65 4.22 -9.90 -15.10
C PHE A 65 4.13 -11.36 -14.66
N ILE A 66 4.53 -11.62 -13.41
CA ILE A 66 4.36 -12.93 -12.78
C ILE A 66 3.64 -12.75 -11.46
N ALA A 67 2.54 -13.47 -11.25
CA ALA A 67 1.83 -13.52 -9.98
C ALA A 67 2.06 -14.87 -9.31
N CYS A 68 2.76 -14.85 -8.17
CA CYS A 68 3.04 -16.04 -7.37
C CYS A 68 2.00 -16.18 -6.26
N VAL A 69 1.41 -17.36 -6.17
CA VAL A 69 0.45 -17.70 -5.12
C VAL A 69 0.76 -19.08 -4.53
N ARG A 70 0.25 -19.34 -3.32
CA ARG A 70 0.41 -20.64 -2.65
C ARG A 70 -0.75 -21.59 -2.91
N ARG A 71 -1.97 -21.06 -2.98
CA ARG A 71 -3.22 -21.85 -3.00
C ARG A 71 -3.83 -21.87 -4.42
N PRO A 72 -4.38 -23.01 -4.87
CA PRO A 72 -5.09 -23.11 -6.15
C PRO A 72 -6.26 -22.13 -6.28
N GLU A 73 -6.99 -21.86 -5.19
CA GLU A 73 -8.11 -20.92 -5.16
C GLU A 73 -7.62 -19.49 -5.42
N SER A 74 -6.47 -19.12 -4.85
CA SER A 74 -5.83 -17.84 -5.12
C SER A 74 -5.43 -17.72 -6.59
N ALA A 75 -4.90 -18.79 -7.19
CA ALA A 75 -4.55 -18.79 -8.62
C ALA A 75 -5.79 -18.55 -9.50
N LYS A 76 -6.90 -19.23 -9.19
CA LYS A 76 -8.19 -19.00 -9.88
C LYS A 76 -8.66 -17.56 -9.71
N LYS A 77 -8.56 -16.98 -8.50
CA LYS A 77 -8.94 -15.59 -8.23
C LYS A 77 -8.13 -14.60 -9.05
N VAL A 78 -6.80 -14.75 -9.09
CA VAL A 78 -5.91 -13.89 -9.89
C VAL A 78 -6.24 -14.00 -11.38
N LYS A 79 -6.33 -15.23 -11.91
CA LYS A 79 -6.65 -15.46 -13.32
C LYS A 79 -8.01 -14.88 -13.72
N LYS A 80 -9.02 -15.02 -12.85
CA LYS A 80 -10.35 -14.43 -13.08
C LYS A 80 -10.31 -12.91 -13.06
N ALA A 81 -9.59 -12.32 -12.11
CA ALA A 81 -9.54 -10.87 -11.95
C ALA A 81 -8.74 -10.16 -13.06
N LEU A 82 -7.71 -10.83 -13.61
CA LEU A 82 -6.78 -10.25 -14.58
C LEU A 82 -6.83 -10.98 -15.94
N TRP A 83 -7.99 -11.52 -16.29
CA TRP A 83 -8.15 -12.38 -17.47
C TRP A 83 -7.82 -11.66 -18.79
N GLU A 84 -8.16 -10.36 -18.89
CA GLU A 84 -7.91 -9.49 -20.05
C GLU A 84 -6.42 -9.27 -20.32
N HIS A 85 -5.56 -9.58 -19.33
CA HIS A 85 -4.12 -9.35 -19.39
C HIS A 85 -3.31 -10.65 -19.43
N SER A 86 -3.97 -11.78 -19.71
CA SER A 86 -3.37 -13.12 -19.69
C SER A 86 -2.21 -13.32 -20.68
N SER A 87 -2.08 -12.48 -21.71
CA SER A 87 -0.97 -12.51 -22.67
C SER A 87 0.37 -12.08 -22.06
N VAL A 88 0.34 -11.17 -21.08
CA VAL A 88 1.53 -10.60 -20.42
C VAL A 88 1.68 -11.03 -18.97
N LEU A 89 0.64 -11.65 -18.38
CA LEU A 89 0.62 -12.13 -17.00
C LEU A 89 0.72 -13.66 -16.92
N LYS A 90 1.79 -14.14 -16.28
CA LYS A 90 1.94 -15.55 -15.87
C LYS A 90 1.48 -15.72 -14.43
N VAL A 91 0.58 -16.67 -14.16
CA VAL A 91 0.19 -17.04 -12.79
C VAL A 91 0.80 -18.38 -12.42
N VAL A 92 1.61 -18.40 -11.35
CA VAL A 92 2.34 -19.59 -10.90
C VAL A 92 2.01 -19.95 -9.46
N GLN A 93 2.19 -21.23 -9.12
CA GLN A 93 1.94 -21.76 -7.78
C GLN A 93 3.25 -22.27 -7.17
N ASN A 94 3.56 -21.84 -5.95
CA ASN A 94 4.73 -22.29 -5.18
C ASN A 94 6.06 -22.22 -5.98
N ASP A 95 6.22 -21.18 -6.79
CA ASP A 95 7.36 -21.02 -7.70
C ASP A 95 8.04 -19.66 -7.50
N ASN A 96 8.27 -19.29 -6.24
CA ASN A 96 8.73 -17.96 -5.86
C ASN A 96 10.13 -17.69 -6.43
N ILE A 97 11.10 -18.59 -6.19
CA ILE A 97 12.50 -18.38 -6.61
C ILE A 97 12.62 -18.20 -8.11
N ASN A 98 12.02 -19.07 -8.93
CA ASN A 98 12.12 -18.95 -10.39
C ASN A 98 11.46 -17.65 -10.90
N SER A 99 10.37 -17.23 -10.25
CA SER A 99 9.71 -15.96 -10.59
C SER A 99 10.59 -14.76 -10.25
N VAL A 100 11.22 -14.77 -9.07
CA VAL A 100 12.18 -13.74 -8.68
C VAL A 100 13.38 -13.73 -9.62
N LEU A 101 13.95 -14.90 -9.96
CA LEU A 101 15.06 -15.01 -10.91
C LEU A 101 14.74 -14.36 -12.26
N ALA A 102 13.52 -14.57 -12.76
CA ALA A 102 13.04 -14.02 -14.03
C ALA A 102 12.62 -12.53 -13.97
N SER A 103 12.78 -11.85 -12.83
CA SER A 103 12.27 -10.49 -12.61
C SER A 103 13.34 -9.51 -12.16
N GLU A 104 13.09 -8.22 -12.39
CA GLU A 104 13.91 -7.09 -11.93
C GLU A 104 13.23 -6.34 -10.77
N VAL A 105 11.89 -6.31 -10.78
CA VAL A 105 11.08 -5.70 -9.72
C VAL A 105 10.23 -6.75 -9.04
N ILE A 106 10.34 -6.84 -7.72
CA ILE A 106 9.62 -7.79 -6.89
C ILE A 106 8.73 -7.01 -5.93
N LEU A 107 7.42 -7.23 -6.02
CA LEU A 107 6.44 -6.75 -5.06
C LEU A 107 6.13 -7.86 -4.05
N LEU A 108 6.50 -7.65 -2.80
CA LEU A 108 6.16 -8.55 -1.69
C LEU A 108 4.80 -8.15 -1.11
N ALA A 109 3.75 -8.88 -1.49
CA ALA A 109 2.35 -8.59 -1.21
C ALA A 109 1.66 -9.65 -0.32
N CYS A 110 2.44 -10.36 0.50
CA CYS A 110 1.95 -11.39 1.39
C CYS A 110 1.44 -10.81 2.72
N LYS A 111 0.95 -11.68 3.62
CA LYS A 111 0.63 -11.27 4.99
C LYS A 111 1.93 -11.13 5.79
N PRO A 112 2.02 -10.21 6.78
CA PRO A 112 3.25 -9.98 7.55
C PRO A 112 3.87 -11.26 8.13
N TYR A 113 3.05 -12.14 8.72
CA TYR A 113 3.52 -13.41 9.29
C TYR A 113 4.10 -14.40 8.27
N MET A 114 3.90 -14.19 6.97
CA MET A 114 4.43 -15.03 5.89
C MET A 114 5.76 -14.51 5.33
N VAL A 115 6.19 -13.30 5.70
CA VAL A 115 7.39 -12.66 5.13
C VAL A 115 8.63 -13.50 5.39
N LYS A 116 8.82 -13.94 6.63
CA LYS A 116 9.97 -14.78 7.02
C LYS A 116 10.03 -16.07 6.20
N ASP A 117 8.91 -16.80 6.11
CA ASP A 117 8.84 -18.05 5.36
C ASP A 117 9.21 -17.88 3.87
N ILE A 118 8.80 -16.76 3.26
CA ILE A 118 9.07 -16.48 1.84
C ILE A 118 10.51 -16.03 1.61
N LEU A 119 11.02 -15.10 2.44
CA LEU A 119 12.34 -14.52 2.24
C LEU A 119 13.49 -15.43 2.72
N SER A 120 13.22 -16.34 3.65
CA SER A 120 14.17 -17.37 4.09
C SER A 120 14.18 -18.62 3.19
N GLU A 121 13.43 -18.64 2.09
CA GLU A 121 13.47 -19.75 1.12
C GLU A 121 14.90 -19.93 0.58
N PRO A 122 15.47 -21.16 0.57
CA PRO A 122 16.87 -21.36 0.18
C PRO A 122 17.20 -20.83 -1.22
N GLY A 123 18.11 -19.85 -1.29
CA GLY A 123 18.50 -19.21 -2.55
C GLY A 123 17.74 -17.92 -2.88
N MET A 124 16.75 -17.52 -2.08
CA MET A 124 15.99 -16.29 -2.28
C MET A 124 16.87 -15.02 -2.24
N ALA A 125 17.72 -14.88 -1.23
CA ALA A 125 18.64 -13.73 -1.13
C ALA A 125 19.55 -13.59 -2.37
N ARG A 126 20.05 -14.72 -2.89
CA ARG A 126 20.82 -14.74 -4.15
C ARG A 126 19.95 -14.41 -5.36
N ALA A 127 18.73 -14.91 -5.42
CA ALA A 127 17.81 -14.62 -6.52
C ALA A 127 17.42 -13.13 -6.60
N LEU A 128 17.41 -12.45 -5.45
CA LEU A 128 17.13 -11.01 -5.30
C LEU A 128 18.33 -10.10 -5.60
N HIS A 129 19.55 -10.64 -5.70
CA HIS A 129 20.77 -9.85 -5.93
C HIS A 129 20.63 -8.87 -7.12
N GLY A 130 20.93 -7.60 -6.90
CA GLY A 130 20.87 -6.51 -7.87
C GLY A 130 19.46 -6.04 -8.25
N LYS A 131 18.41 -6.49 -7.56
CA LYS A 131 17.00 -6.22 -7.91
C LYS A 131 16.32 -5.26 -6.94
N LEU A 132 15.13 -4.83 -7.30
CA LEU A 132 14.27 -4.01 -6.45
C LEU A 132 13.23 -4.87 -5.74
N LEU A 133 13.22 -4.87 -4.41
CA LEU A 133 12.21 -5.49 -3.57
C LEU A 133 11.33 -4.41 -2.93
N VAL A 134 10.09 -4.27 -3.39
CA VAL A 134 9.08 -3.38 -2.80
C VAL A 134 8.16 -4.21 -1.90
N SER A 135 8.23 -3.99 -0.60
CA SER A 135 7.35 -4.61 0.39
C SER A 135 6.13 -3.74 0.67
N ILE A 136 4.94 -4.35 0.59
CA ILE A 136 3.67 -3.73 1.03
C ILE A 136 3.11 -4.37 2.30
N CYS A 137 3.95 -5.12 3.02
CA CYS A 137 3.59 -5.83 4.23
C CYS A 137 3.47 -4.85 5.41
N ALA A 138 2.29 -4.81 6.04
CA ALA A 138 2.05 -3.95 7.20
C ALA A 138 2.98 -4.28 8.38
N GLY A 139 3.57 -3.25 8.98
CA GLY A 139 4.42 -3.35 10.16
C GLY A 139 5.83 -3.92 9.93
N VAL A 140 6.14 -4.43 8.73
CA VAL A 140 7.46 -5.00 8.43
C VAL A 140 8.39 -3.89 7.95
N THR A 141 9.44 -3.61 8.73
CA THR A 141 10.39 -2.53 8.43
C THR A 141 11.41 -2.96 7.36
N GLU A 142 12.09 -1.98 6.76
CA GLU A 142 13.20 -2.24 5.82
C GLU A 142 14.31 -3.04 6.51
N GLU A 143 14.66 -2.65 7.73
CA GLU A 143 15.68 -3.32 8.55
C GLU A 143 15.32 -4.79 8.80
N HIS A 144 14.06 -5.08 9.12
CA HIS A 144 13.62 -6.45 9.34
C HIS A 144 13.70 -7.32 8.07
N LEU A 145 13.43 -6.73 6.90
CA LEU A 145 13.56 -7.45 5.61
C LEU A 145 15.03 -7.74 5.30
N GLU A 146 15.91 -6.77 5.53
CA GLU A 146 17.36 -6.91 5.36
C GLU A 146 17.91 -7.96 6.34
N GLU A 147 17.48 -7.96 7.60
CA GLU A 147 17.86 -8.98 8.59
C GLU A 147 17.42 -10.39 8.18
N ILE A 148 16.21 -10.56 7.65
CA ILE A 148 15.76 -11.88 7.17
C ILE A 148 16.60 -12.36 5.98
N LEU A 149 16.98 -11.46 5.07
CA LEU A 149 17.70 -11.80 3.84
C LEU A 149 19.20 -12.01 4.07
N HIS A 150 19.80 -11.23 4.96
CA HIS A 150 21.26 -11.10 5.09
C HIS A 150 21.78 -11.38 6.50
N GLY A 151 20.90 -11.51 7.50
CA GLY A 151 21.24 -11.83 8.89
C GLY A 151 21.84 -10.67 9.69
N VAL A 152 22.16 -9.56 9.04
CA VAL A 152 22.76 -8.37 9.67
C VAL A 152 22.26 -7.10 8.99
N ALA A 153 22.29 -5.98 9.72
CA ALA A 153 22.04 -4.67 9.15
C ALA A 153 23.11 -4.32 8.08
N PRO A 154 22.71 -3.77 6.92
CA PRO A 154 23.67 -3.41 5.88
C PRO A 154 24.64 -2.32 6.34
N THR A 155 25.92 -2.47 6.00
CA THR A 155 26.96 -1.45 6.25
C THR A 155 27.39 -0.71 4.98
N LYS A 156 26.93 -1.16 3.81
CA LYS A 156 27.24 -0.62 2.49
C LYS A 156 25.96 -0.37 1.68
N SER A 157 26.09 0.45 0.65
CA SER A 157 25.02 0.68 -0.32
C SER A 157 24.76 -0.59 -1.16
N PRO A 158 23.51 -0.83 -1.63
CA PRO A 158 23.22 -1.96 -2.51
C PRO A 158 24.04 -1.98 -3.81
N GLU A 159 24.47 -0.82 -4.30
CA GLU A 159 25.37 -0.69 -5.45
C GLU A 159 26.76 -1.29 -5.18
N GLU A 160 27.25 -1.22 -3.95
CA GLU A 160 28.61 -1.66 -3.59
C GLU A 160 28.70 -3.17 -3.33
N ASP A 161 27.67 -3.76 -2.73
CA ASP A 161 27.66 -5.18 -2.35
C ASP A 161 26.72 -6.04 -3.20
N GLY A 162 25.99 -5.42 -4.13
CA GLY A 162 25.10 -6.08 -5.08
C GLY A 162 23.82 -6.64 -4.47
N ARG A 163 23.53 -6.40 -3.18
CA ARG A 163 22.28 -6.89 -2.57
C ARG A 163 21.06 -6.23 -3.21
N CYS A 164 19.87 -6.76 -2.93
CA CYS A 164 18.65 -6.14 -3.41
C CYS A 164 18.42 -4.80 -2.72
N ARG A 165 17.83 -3.86 -3.45
CA ARG A 165 17.31 -2.64 -2.88
C ARG A 165 15.94 -2.92 -2.27
N VAL A 166 15.80 -2.71 -0.97
CA VAL A 166 14.52 -2.87 -0.27
C VAL A 166 13.81 -1.52 -0.17
N LEU A 167 12.50 -1.51 -0.41
CA LEU A 167 11.62 -0.37 -0.20
C LEU A 167 10.34 -0.80 0.48
N ARG A 168 9.85 0.03 1.41
CA ARG A 168 8.53 -0.15 2.02
C ARG A 168 7.53 0.79 1.35
N ALA A 169 6.38 0.27 0.94
CA ALA A 169 5.25 1.04 0.43
C ALA A 169 3.96 0.64 1.15
N VAL A 170 3.05 1.57 1.40
CA VAL A 170 1.84 1.35 2.17
C VAL A 170 0.64 1.83 1.36
N PRO A 171 0.16 1.03 0.40
CA PRO A 171 -1.08 1.29 -0.31
C PRO A 171 -2.29 0.91 0.56
N ASN A 172 -3.50 1.22 0.10
CA ASN A 172 -4.72 0.88 0.80
C ASN A 172 -5.80 0.26 -0.10
N ALA A 173 -6.93 -0.14 0.48
CA ALA A 173 -7.99 -0.87 -0.22
C ALA A 173 -8.61 -0.10 -1.40
N ALA A 174 -8.54 1.24 -1.41
CA ALA A 174 -9.02 2.07 -2.52
C ALA A 174 -8.17 1.91 -3.80
N SER A 175 -7.06 1.16 -3.75
CA SER A 175 -6.31 0.71 -4.93
C SER A 175 -7.20 0.03 -5.97
N LEU A 176 -8.27 -0.65 -5.53
CA LEU A 176 -9.22 -1.34 -6.43
C LEU A 176 -9.99 -0.38 -7.35
N ILE A 177 -10.10 0.89 -6.96
CA ILE A 177 -10.78 1.95 -7.72
C ILE A 177 -9.81 3.07 -8.13
N ARG A 178 -8.51 2.81 -8.05
CA ARG A 178 -7.42 3.77 -8.34
C ARG A 178 -7.46 5.07 -7.51
N GLU A 179 -7.98 5.01 -6.29
CA GLU A 179 -7.97 6.15 -5.33
C GLU A 179 -7.22 5.81 -4.02
N SER A 180 -6.19 4.97 -4.11
CA SER A 180 -5.29 4.72 -2.97
C SER A 180 -4.51 5.98 -2.61
N MET A 181 -4.12 6.10 -1.34
CA MET A 181 -2.97 6.91 -0.95
C MET A 181 -1.87 5.93 -0.57
N THR A 182 -0.75 5.98 -1.30
CA THR A 182 0.41 5.12 -1.05
C THR A 182 1.52 5.92 -0.41
N VAL A 183 1.88 5.58 0.82
CA VAL A 183 3.07 6.13 1.46
C VAL A 183 4.28 5.26 1.14
N ILE A 184 5.35 5.86 0.61
CA ILE A 184 6.59 5.18 0.28
C ILE A 184 7.66 5.65 1.27
N GLY A 185 8.32 4.70 1.93
CA GLY A 185 9.42 4.98 2.84
C GLY A 185 10.62 5.50 2.08
N THR A 186 11.19 6.62 2.50
CA THR A 186 12.51 7.02 2.00
C THR A 186 13.56 6.03 2.50
N SER A 187 14.40 5.53 1.60
CA SER A 187 15.45 4.58 1.95
C SER A 187 16.66 5.26 2.58
N THR A 188 17.39 4.53 3.44
CA THR A 188 18.65 5.00 4.05
C THR A 188 19.68 5.42 3.00
N TRP A 189 19.77 4.65 1.92
CA TRP A 189 20.56 4.97 0.74
C TRP A 189 19.64 5.57 -0.31
N PRO A 190 19.86 6.83 -0.77
CA PRO A 190 18.98 7.49 -1.73
C PRO A 190 18.70 6.63 -2.96
N LEU A 191 17.45 6.66 -3.44
CA LEU A 191 17.07 5.95 -4.64
C LEU A 191 17.69 6.60 -5.88
N PRO A 192 18.26 5.80 -6.81
CA PRO A 192 18.51 6.28 -8.16
C PRO A 192 17.21 6.84 -8.77
N ARG A 193 17.32 7.92 -9.55
CA ARG A 193 16.15 8.63 -10.11
C ARG A 193 15.24 7.69 -10.89
N GLU A 194 15.83 6.78 -11.67
CA GLU A 194 15.12 5.79 -12.48
C GLU A 194 14.28 4.86 -11.61
N VAL A 195 14.81 4.47 -10.44
CA VAL A 195 14.11 3.62 -9.47
C VAL A 195 12.98 4.39 -8.79
N SER A 196 13.23 5.63 -8.34
CA SER A 196 12.18 6.44 -7.72
C SER A 196 11.05 6.77 -8.68
N SER A 197 11.37 7.08 -9.95
CA SER A 197 10.37 7.35 -10.99
C SER A 197 9.56 6.10 -11.30
N LEU A 198 10.21 4.93 -11.42
CA LEU A 198 9.51 3.65 -11.65
C LEU A 198 8.55 3.31 -10.51
N VAL A 199 9.02 3.42 -9.27
CA VAL A 199 8.21 3.14 -8.07
C VAL A 199 7.03 4.11 -7.97
N THR A 200 7.28 5.41 -8.17
CA THR A 200 6.22 6.43 -8.20
C THR A 200 5.20 6.10 -9.28
N TRP A 201 5.66 5.80 -10.50
CA TRP A 201 4.79 5.45 -11.62
C TRP A 201 3.90 4.25 -11.29
N ILE A 202 4.47 3.17 -10.72
CA ILE A 202 3.75 1.96 -10.31
C ILE A 202 2.59 2.30 -9.37
N PHE A 203 2.85 3.05 -8.31
CA PHE A 203 1.82 3.34 -7.31
C PHE A 203 0.86 4.46 -7.73
N LYS A 204 1.28 5.36 -8.62
CA LYS A 204 0.38 6.32 -9.28
C LYS A 204 -0.71 5.64 -10.13
N ARG A 205 -0.51 4.39 -10.56
CA ARG A 205 -1.53 3.63 -11.30
C ARG A 205 -2.70 3.16 -10.43
N ILE A 206 -2.56 3.25 -9.11
CA ILE A 206 -3.60 2.86 -8.16
C ILE A 206 -4.03 4.00 -7.23
N GLY A 207 -3.55 5.23 -7.44
CA GLY A 207 -3.92 6.39 -6.65
C GLY A 207 -2.80 7.41 -6.57
N ASP A 208 -2.67 8.08 -5.43
CA ASP A 208 -1.64 9.09 -5.19
C ASP A 208 -0.49 8.55 -4.32
N VAL A 209 0.63 9.25 -4.33
CA VAL A 209 1.89 8.83 -3.70
C VAL A 209 2.49 9.96 -2.88
N VAL A 210 2.99 9.62 -1.69
CA VAL A 210 3.83 10.52 -0.89
C VAL A 210 5.04 9.75 -0.37
N TYR A 211 6.21 10.41 -0.35
CA TYR A 211 7.42 9.88 0.26
C TYR A 211 7.57 10.41 1.68
N LEU A 212 7.77 9.53 2.65
CA LEU A 212 7.96 9.91 4.05
C LEU A 212 9.11 9.12 4.72
N PRO A 213 9.72 9.66 5.78
CA PRO A 213 10.79 8.98 6.50
C PRO A 213 10.33 7.67 7.17
N PRO A 214 11.22 6.66 7.34
CA PRO A 214 10.86 5.34 7.90
C PRO A 214 10.13 5.38 9.24
N ASN A 215 10.47 6.33 10.11
CA ASN A 215 9.85 6.49 11.44
C ASN A 215 8.36 6.90 11.40
N THR A 216 7.84 7.35 10.25
CA THR A 216 6.43 7.71 10.08
C THR A 216 5.58 6.56 9.55
N MET A 217 6.21 5.48 9.07
CA MET A 217 5.53 4.46 8.26
C MET A 217 4.43 3.69 9.02
N ASP A 218 4.54 3.54 10.33
CA ASP A 218 3.51 2.89 11.14
C ASP A 218 2.30 3.80 11.36
N ALA A 219 2.53 5.11 11.55
CA ALA A 219 1.48 6.11 11.56
C ALA A 219 0.80 6.21 10.19
N SER A 220 1.57 6.13 9.10
CA SER A 220 1.05 6.05 7.73
C SER A 220 0.24 4.78 7.48
N THR A 221 0.66 3.64 8.03
CA THR A 221 -0.10 2.39 7.99
C THR A 221 -1.44 2.53 8.71
N ALA A 222 -1.46 3.17 9.87
CA ALA A 222 -2.69 3.44 10.60
C ALA A 222 -3.62 4.41 9.85
N LEU A 223 -3.09 5.51 9.33
CA LEU A 223 -3.89 6.53 8.64
C LEU A 223 -4.36 6.05 7.26
N CYS A 224 -3.45 5.58 6.41
CA CYS A 224 -3.74 5.23 5.03
C CYS A 224 -4.25 3.79 4.90
N GLY A 225 -3.61 2.84 5.58
CA GLY A 225 -3.95 1.42 5.51
C GLY A 225 -5.28 1.10 6.20
N SER A 226 -5.45 1.54 7.46
CA SER A 226 -6.69 1.33 8.24
C SER A 226 -7.76 2.40 7.98
N GLY A 227 -7.37 3.59 7.48
CA GLY A 227 -8.26 4.74 7.24
C GLY A 227 -9.57 4.41 6.52
N PRO A 228 -9.56 3.66 5.40
CA PRO A 228 -10.79 3.29 4.70
C PRO A 228 -11.83 2.60 5.59
N ALA A 229 -11.39 1.76 6.55
CA ALA A 229 -12.31 1.11 7.50
C ALA A 229 -12.87 2.11 8.53
N PHE A 230 -12.03 3.03 9.03
CA PHE A 230 -12.47 4.07 9.95
C PHE A 230 -13.48 5.02 9.28
N PHE A 231 -13.22 5.43 8.04
CA PHE A 231 -14.13 6.28 7.28
C PHE A 231 -15.42 5.55 6.89
N ALA A 232 -15.35 4.26 6.57
CA ALA A 232 -16.54 3.44 6.31
C ALA A 232 -17.47 3.38 7.53
N LEU A 233 -16.91 3.23 8.75
CA LEU A 233 -17.71 3.27 9.98
C LEU A 233 -18.41 4.63 10.18
N MET A 234 -17.71 5.74 9.93
CA MET A 234 -18.31 7.08 10.01
C MET A 234 -19.39 7.27 8.94
N LEU A 235 -19.16 6.74 7.74
CA LEU A 235 -20.10 6.79 6.65
C LEU A 235 -21.36 5.98 6.96
N GLU A 236 -21.22 4.77 7.52
CA GLU A 236 -22.33 3.93 7.97
C GLU A 236 -23.18 4.65 9.03
N ALA A 237 -22.54 5.27 10.03
CA ALA A 237 -23.25 6.05 11.05
C ALA A 237 -24.04 7.23 10.45
N ALA A 238 -23.49 7.92 9.45
CA ALA A 238 -24.20 8.98 8.74
C ALA A 238 -25.41 8.45 7.95
N ILE A 239 -25.28 7.27 7.34
CA ILE A 239 -26.38 6.61 6.62
C ILE A 239 -27.50 6.22 7.60
N ASP A 240 -27.16 5.65 8.75
CA ASP A 240 -28.14 5.30 9.79
C ASP A 240 -28.90 6.53 10.29
N GLY A 241 -28.19 7.64 10.54
CA GLY A 241 -28.82 8.91 10.90
C GLY A 241 -29.79 9.43 9.83
N ALA A 242 -29.40 9.35 8.56
CA ALA A 242 -30.26 9.72 7.43
C ALA A 242 -31.51 8.84 7.32
N VAL A 243 -31.37 7.52 7.52
CA VAL A 243 -32.49 6.57 7.51
C VAL A 243 -33.43 6.81 8.69
N ALA A 244 -32.90 7.12 9.87
CA ALA A 244 -33.71 7.47 11.04
C ALA A 244 -34.57 8.72 10.80
N MET A 245 -34.13 9.62 9.92
CA MET A 245 -34.89 10.81 9.49
C MET A 245 -35.81 10.54 8.29
N GLY A 246 -35.96 9.28 7.87
CA GLY A 246 -36.94 8.85 6.86
C GLY A 246 -36.40 8.68 5.44
N LEU A 247 -35.08 8.79 5.21
CA LEU A 247 -34.52 8.54 3.88
C LEU A 247 -34.48 7.03 3.56
N PRO A 248 -34.79 6.62 2.32
CA PRO A 248 -34.55 5.25 1.87
C PRO A 248 -33.05 4.91 1.99
N ARG A 249 -32.74 3.72 2.53
CA ARG A 249 -31.36 3.26 2.78
C ARG A 249 -30.44 3.39 1.57
N ALA A 250 -30.90 3.00 0.38
CA ALA A 250 -30.10 3.05 -0.83
C ALA A 250 -29.71 4.49 -1.24
N GLU A 251 -30.67 5.42 -1.16
CA GLU A 251 -30.42 6.84 -1.44
C GLU A 251 -29.51 7.46 -0.37
N ALA A 252 -29.75 7.17 0.91
CA ALA A 252 -28.89 7.63 2.01
C ALA A 252 -27.44 7.19 1.82
N GLN A 253 -27.22 5.93 1.42
CA GLN A 253 -25.88 5.41 1.12
C GLN A 253 -25.20 6.17 -0.02
N ARG A 254 -25.90 6.37 -1.14
CA ARG A 254 -25.37 7.09 -2.29
C ARG A 254 -25.05 8.55 -1.94
N MET A 255 -25.97 9.25 -1.28
CA MET A 255 -25.83 10.65 -0.89
C MET A 255 -24.67 10.85 0.09
N ALA A 256 -24.58 10.00 1.13
CA ALA A 256 -23.53 10.10 2.13
C ALA A 256 -22.14 9.85 1.50
N ALA A 257 -22.01 8.82 0.65
CA ALA A 257 -20.74 8.50 0.00
C ALA A 257 -20.26 9.63 -0.92
N GLN A 258 -21.16 10.17 -1.75
CA GLN A 258 -20.85 11.29 -2.64
C GLN A 258 -20.52 12.58 -1.85
N THR A 259 -21.22 12.84 -0.75
CA THR A 259 -20.95 14.01 0.12
C THR A 259 -19.58 13.89 0.79
N MET A 260 -19.25 12.72 1.32
CA MET A 260 -17.93 12.45 1.92
C MET A 260 -16.80 12.57 0.89
N ARG A 261 -17.00 12.03 -0.33
CA ARG A 261 -16.05 12.20 -1.45
C ARG A 261 -15.87 13.66 -1.82
N GLY A 262 -16.95 14.44 -1.91
CA GLY A 262 -16.91 15.87 -2.19
C GLY A 262 -16.15 16.65 -1.11
N ALA A 263 -16.41 16.39 0.16
CA ALA A 263 -15.72 17.03 1.28
C ALA A 263 -14.21 16.73 1.25
N ALA A 264 -13.82 15.47 1.00
CA ALA A 264 -12.42 15.10 0.83
C ALA A 264 -11.80 15.81 -0.39
N GLY A 265 -12.49 15.86 -1.52
CA GLY A 265 -12.04 16.54 -2.74
C GLY A 265 -11.81 18.04 -2.54
N LEU A 266 -12.67 18.73 -1.78
CA LEU A 266 -12.47 20.15 -1.46
C LEU A 266 -11.18 20.37 -0.66
N VAL A 267 -10.90 19.50 0.32
CA VAL A 267 -9.65 19.56 1.10
C VAL A 267 -8.43 19.26 0.24
N LEU A 268 -8.51 18.26 -0.66
CA LEU A 268 -7.44 17.96 -1.61
C LEU A 268 -7.16 19.11 -2.58
N ASN A 269 -8.17 19.93 -2.90
CA ASN A 269 -8.04 21.14 -3.71
C ASN A 269 -7.55 22.38 -2.92
N GLY A 270 -7.14 22.20 -1.66
CA GLY A 270 -6.46 23.23 -0.88
C GLY A 270 -7.30 23.89 0.22
N ASP A 271 -8.58 23.51 0.42
CA ASP A 271 -9.35 24.04 1.54
C ASP A 271 -8.85 23.46 2.88
N HIS A 272 -8.55 24.34 3.83
CA HIS A 272 -8.28 23.92 5.21
C HIS A 272 -9.57 23.38 5.86
N PRO A 273 -9.57 22.19 6.51
CA PRO A 273 -10.79 21.57 7.03
C PRO A 273 -11.62 22.45 7.98
N ALA A 274 -10.97 23.25 8.82
CA ALA A 274 -11.67 24.19 9.70
C ALA A 274 -12.38 25.31 8.92
N LEU A 275 -11.74 25.83 7.86
CA LEU A 275 -12.33 26.86 7.02
C LEU A 275 -13.46 26.28 6.16
N LEU A 276 -13.31 25.05 5.66
CA LEU A 276 -14.40 24.36 4.96
C LEU A 276 -15.63 24.23 5.85
N ARG A 277 -15.45 23.78 7.10
CA ARG A 277 -16.54 23.69 8.09
C ARG A 277 -17.23 25.04 8.30
N ASP A 278 -16.45 26.11 8.44
CA ASP A 278 -16.99 27.45 8.66
C ASP A 278 -17.73 27.97 7.40
N LYS A 279 -17.20 27.73 6.19
CA LYS A 279 -17.85 28.07 4.91
C LYS A 279 -19.22 27.42 4.73
N VAL A 280 -19.39 26.18 5.20
CA VAL A 280 -20.67 25.44 5.07
C VAL A 280 -21.63 25.65 6.24
N THR A 281 -21.24 26.49 7.22
CA THR A 281 -22.03 26.74 8.43
C THR A 281 -22.71 28.11 8.36
N THR A 282 -24.04 28.12 8.36
CA THR A 282 -24.82 29.35 8.46
C THR A 282 -25.32 29.59 9.89
N PRO A 283 -25.41 30.84 10.37
CA PRO A 283 -25.98 31.16 11.67
C PRO A 283 -27.40 30.59 11.83
N GLY A 284 -27.65 29.84 12.91
CA GLY A 284 -28.94 29.19 13.18
C GLY A 284 -29.33 28.04 12.25
N GLY A 285 -28.45 27.62 11.34
CA GLY A 285 -28.72 26.56 10.37
C GLY A 285 -28.60 25.14 10.93
N CYS A 286 -29.00 24.14 10.14
CA CYS A 286 -28.89 22.72 10.54
C CYS A 286 -27.43 22.28 10.72
N THR A 287 -26.48 22.83 9.95
CA THR A 287 -25.05 22.49 10.05
C THR A 287 -24.50 22.75 11.45
N ILE A 288 -24.74 23.93 12.04
CA ILE A 288 -24.20 24.24 13.37
C ILE A 288 -24.83 23.35 14.45
N GLY A 289 -26.13 23.02 14.32
CA GLY A 289 -26.79 22.08 15.21
C GLY A 289 -26.15 20.68 15.19
N GLY A 290 -25.88 20.16 13.99
CA GLY A 290 -25.19 18.87 13.83
C GLY A 290 -23.74 18.91 14.36
N LEU A 291 -23.00 19.98 14.08
CA LEU A 291 -21.62 20.14 14.56
C LEU A 291 -21.53 20.14 16.10
N LEU A 292 -22.45 20.81 16.79
CA LEU A 292 -22.47 20.83 18.26
C LEU A 292 -22.64 19.42 18.84
N VAL A 293 -23.54 18.60 18.30
CA VAL A 293 -23.72 17.20 18.72
C VAL A 293 -22.45 16.37 18.49
N LEU A 294 -21.74 16.58 17.38
CA LEU A 294 -20.47 15.90 17.11
C LEU A 294 -19.37 16.30 18.12
N GLU A 295 -19.34 17.57 18.55
CA GLU A 295 -18.40 18.02 19.59
C GLU A 295 -18.76 17.47 20.97
N GLU A 296 -20.04 17.43 21.34
CA GLU A 296 -20.52 16.77 22.56
C GLU A 296 -20.10 15.29 22.60
N GLY A 297 -20.18 14.61 21.45
CA GLY A 297 -19.70 13.24 21.25
C GLY A 297 -18.18 13.07 21.22
N ARG A 298 -17.41 14.16 21.32
CA ARG A 298 -15.93 14.17 21.34
C ARG A 298 -15.32 13.50 20.10
N VAL A 299 -15.95 13.65 18.95
CA VAL A 299 -15.56 12.95 17.70
C VAL A 299 -14.08 13.13 17.38
N ARG A 300 -13.55 14.36 17.48
CA ARG A 300 -12.12 14.65 17.24
C ARG A 300 -11.19 13.79 18.09
N GLY A 301 -11.45 13.74 19.39
CA GLY A 301 -10.62 12.99 20.34
C GLY A 301 -10.72 11.47 20.14
N THR A 302 -11.88 10.97 19.76
CA THR A 302 -12.09 9.54 19.50
C THR A 302 -11.41 9.10 18.21
N VAL A 303 -11.57 9.84 17.12
CA VAL A 303 -10.93 9.53 15.83
C VAL A 303 -9.40 9.61 15.95
N ALA A 304 -8.87 10.68 16.56
CA ALA A 304 -7.41 10.81 16.76
C ALA A 304 -6.83 9.65 17.59
N ARG A 305 -7.55 9.23 18.64
CA ARG A 305 -7.14 8.09 19.47
C ARG A 305 -7.17 6.76 18.71
N ALA A 306 -8.16 6.53 17.86
CA ALA A 306 -8.21 5.34 17.01
C ALA A 306 -6.99 5.23 16.08
N VAL A 307 -6.59 6.34 15.46
CA VAL A 307 -5.39 6.38 14.60
C VAL A 307 -4.12 6.09 15.42
N ARG A 308 -3.94 6.73 16.58
CA ARG A 308 -2.77 6.48 17.45
C ARG A 308 -2.70 5.02 17.91
N GLU A 309 -3.83 4.46 18.32
CA GLU A 309 -3.90 3.05 18.74
C GLU A 309 -3.53 2.12 17.59
N SER A 310 -4.09 2.37 16.41
CA SER A 310 -3.76 1.59 15.21
C SER A 310 -2.28 1.71 14.83
N ALA A 311 -1.63 2.85 15.08
CA ALA A 311 -0.20 3.02 14.83
C ALA A 311 0.65 2.22 15.81
N THR A 312 0.26 2.20 17.10
CA THR A 312 0.90 1.34 18.11
C THR A 312 0.75 -0.14 17.79
N ILE A 313 -0.42 -0.57 17.31
CA ILE A 313 -0.63 -1.96 16.89
C ILE A 313 0.21 -2.27 15.65
N ALA A 314 0.28 -1.34 14.67
CA ALA A 314 1.03 -1.53 13.44
C ALA A 314 2.54 -1.75 13.70
N SER A 315 3.13 -1.02 14.66
CA SER A 315 4.55 -1.19 15.00
C SER A 315 4.89 -2.53 15.62
N GLN A 316 3.90 -3.23 16.21
CA GLN A 316 4.06 -4.54 16.82
C GLN A 316 3.88 -5.69 15.82
N LEU A 317 3.16 -5.47 14.71
CA LEU A 317 2.86 -6.52 13.72
C LEU A 317 4.13 -7.11 13.08
N GLY A 318 5.13 -6.28 12.76
CA GLY A 318 6.39 -6.74 12.17
C GLY A 318 7.31 -7.46 13.14
N GLN A 319 7.09 -7.30 14.44
CA GLN A 319 7.89 -7.95 15.48
C GLN A 319 7.40 -9.39 15.78
N GLY A 320 6.37 -9.87 15.07
CA GLY A 320 5.79 -11.20 15.29
C GLY A 320 5.00 -11.32 16.59
N VAL A 321 4.67 -10.20 17.25
CA VAL A 321 3.88 -10.19 18.48
C VAL A 321 2.47 -10.70 18.18
N GLN A 322 2.02 -11.70 18.94
CA GLN A 322 0.66 -12.23 18.85
C GLN A 322 -0.27 -11.49 19.81
N GLY A 323 -1.56 -11.40 19.45
CA GLY A 323 -2.54 -10.77 20.33
C GLY A 323 -2.30 -9.28 20.59
N VAL A 324 -1.66 -8.56 19.65
CA VAL A 324 -1.40 -7.10 19.74
C VAL A 324 -2.65 -6.26 20.00
N ASN A 325 -3.81 -6.77 19.59
CA ASN A 325 -5.12 -6.17 19.83
C ASN A 325 -5.99 -7.01 20.78
N GLY A 326 -5.42 -8.04 21.42
CA GLY A 326 -6.04 -8.70 22.55
C GLY A 326 -6.18 -7.69 23.69
N THR A 327 -7.27 -7.78 24.47
CA THR A 327 -7.45 -6.96 25.67
C THR A 327 -6.15 -6.95 26.45
N ARG A 328 -5.46 -5.80 26.48
CA ARG A 328 -4.10 -5.64 26.99
C ARG A 328 -3.96 -6.38 28.32
N PHE A 329 -3.37 -7.58 28.31
CA PHE A 329 -2.97 -8.23 29.53
C PHE A 329 -1.85 -7.36 30.08
N GLN A 330 -2.14 -6.53 31.08
CA GLN A 330 -1.06 -6.10 31.95
C GLN A 330 -0.49 -7.39 32.55
N PRO A 331 0.82 -7.68 32.40
CA PRO A 331 1.44 -8.55 33.38
C PRO A 331 1.25 -7.81 34.70
N GLN A 332 0.44 -8.37 35.60
CA GLN A 332 0.49 -7.95 36.99
C GLN A 332 1.94 -8.13 37.42
N SER A 333 2.68 -7.02 37.50
CA SER A 333 3.98 -6.99 38.15
C SER A 333 3.75 -7.54 39.55
N GLY A 334 4.40 -8.67 39.84
CA GLY A 334 4.29 -9.35 41.12
C GLY A 334 4.49 -8.38 42.26
N VAL A 335 3.41 -8.14 43.01
CA VAL A 335 3.51 -7.64 44.37
C VAL A 335 3.97 -8.84 45.19
N PRO A 336 5.15 -8.83 45.81
CA PRO A 336 5.48 -9.85 46.78
C PRO A 336 4.56 -9.62 47.98
N HIS A 337 3.61 -10.53 48.20
CA HIS A 337 2.91 -10.57 49.47
C HIS A 337 3.90 -11.03 50.54
N SER A 338 4.44 -10.06 51.28
CA SER A 338 4.98 -10.28 52.61
C SER A 338 3.80 -10.48 53.57
N ASN A 339 3.61 -11.72 54.01
CA ASN A 339 3.38 -12.15 55.40
C ASN A 339 3.23 -13.67 55.45
#